data_AF-A0A1I7UWR4-F1
#
_entry.id   AF-A0A1I7UWR4-F1
#
_cell.length_a   1.000
_cell.length_b   1.000
_cell.length_c   1.000
_cell.angle_alpha   90.00
_cell.angle_beta   90.00
_cell.angle_gamma   90.00
#
_symmetry.space_group_name_H-M   'P 1'
#
loop_
_entity.id
_entity.type
_entity.pdbx_description
1 polymer ?
#
loop_
_entity_poly.entity_id
_entity_poly.type
_entity_poly.pdbx_seq_one_letter_code
_entity_poly.pdbx_strand_id
1 'polypeptide(L)'
;MGGSVVDESSLVIGLILTVLSVLVFLGNLWISNSLKKFLRMNKSRMSKNAIILNCQLAKVLYFQFLIPILTISAIVIVVLMHYYIIDPYRTQALSSILLSSTLSIYPFGFIIFMPSYFNFCLGEPKRATWRFLKSKLKCNSTVVVAQSTTVVYPLSTF
;
A
#
# COMPACT_ATOMS: atom_id res chain seq x y z
N MET A 1 -23.23 -36.18 -7.88
CA MET A 1 -21.77 -36.40 -8.06
C MET A 1 -21.02 -35.10 -8.39
N GLY A 2 -21.53 -34.20 -9.24
CA GLY A 2 -20.87 -32.91 -9.51
C GLY A 2 -20.72 -31.97 -8.30
N GLY A 3 -21.71 -31.93 -7.39
CA GLY A 3 -21.66 -31.06 -6.19
C GLY A 3 -20.49 -31.37 -5.25
N SER A 4 -20.31 -32.64 -4.87
CA SER A 4 -19.21 -33.06 -3.98
C SER A 4 -17.81 -32.81 -4.56
N VAL A 5 -17.62 -32.97 -5.88
CA VAL A 5 -16.33 -32.67 -6.53
C VAL A 5 -16.06 -31.15 -6.56
N VAL A 6 -17.10 -30.34 -6.76
CA VAL A 6 -17.01 -28.87 -6.71
C VAL A 6 -16.74 -28.38 -5.29
N ASP A 7 -17.35 -29.00 -4.28
CA ASP A 7 -17.16 -28.68 -2.86
C ASP A 7 -15.73 -28.99 -2.39
N GLU A 8 -15.20 -30.17 -2.72
CA GLU A 8 -13.82 -30.53 -2.38
C GLU A 8 -12.79 -29.65 -3.11
N SER A 9 -13.05 -29.34 -4.39
CA SER A 9 -12.19 -28.45 -5.17
C SER A 9 -12.16 -27.03 -4.58
N SER A 10 -13.31 -26.54 -4.10
CA SER A 10 -13.42 -25.22 -3.48
C SER A 10 -12.61 -25.12 -2.18
N LEU A 11 -12.65 -26.17 -1.35
CA LEU A 11 -11.86 -26.23 -0.11
C LEU A 11 -10.35 -26.25 -0.38
N VAL A 12 -9.90 -27.03 -1.36
CA VAL A 12 -8.47 -27.10 -1.74
C VAL A 12 -7.99 -25.73 -2.24
N ILE A 13 -8.77 -25.06 -3.08
CA ILE A 13 -8.46 -23.70 -3.56
C ILE A 13 -8.38 -22.73 -2.39
N GLY A 14 -9.34 -22.76 -1.46
CA GLY A 14 -9.33 -21.92 -0.24
C GLY A 14 -8.09 -22.14 0.62
N LEU A 15 -7.65 -23.39 0.79
CA LEU A 15 -6.43 -23.72 1.54
C LEU A 15 -5.18 -23.17 0.86
N ILE A 16 -5.05 -23.35 -0.45
CA ILE A 16 -3.92 -22.81 -1.24
C ILE A 16 -3.88 -21.28 -1.14
N LEU A 17 -5.02 -20.60 -1.30
CA LEU A 17 -5.07 -19.14 -1.16
C LEU A 17 -4.68 -18.69 0.25
N THR A 18 -5.06 -19.44 1.29
CA THR A 18 -4.70 -19.13 2.67
C THR A 18 -3.19 -19.22 2.88
N VAL A 19 -2.57 -20.32 2.42
CA VAL A 19 -1.11 -20.50 2.52
C VAL A 19 -0.37 -19.40 1.74
N LEU A 20 -0.84 -19.09 0.52
CA LEU A 20 -0.24 -18.05 -0.29
C LEU A 20 -0.39 -16.66 0.36
N SER A 21 -1.55 -16.37 0.95
CA SER A 21 -1.80 -15.13 1.68
C SER A 21 -0.85 -14.95 2.87
N VAL A 22 -0.62 -16.02 3.63
CA VAL A 22 0.35 -16.03 4.75
C VAL A 22 1.77 -15.80 4.23
N LEU A 23 2.17 -16.44 3.12
CA LEU A 23 3.48 -16.24 2.51
C LEU A 23 3.68 -14.78 2.04
N VAL A 24 2.67 -14.19 1.38
CA VAL A 24 2.70 -12.78 0.96
C VAL A 24 2.81 -11.86 2.18
N PHE A 25 2.07 -12.14 3.25
CA PHE A 25 2.15 -11.37 4.49
C PHE A 25 3.55 -11.40 5.11
N LEU A 26 4.16 -12.59 5.22
CA LEU A 26 5.52 -12.76 5.73
C LEU A 26 6.56 -12.08 4.83
N GLY A 27 6.43 -12.20 3.51
CA GLY A 27 7.27 -11.52 2.53
C GLY A 27 7.20 -10.00 2.70
N ASN A 28 6.00 -9.44 2.82
CA ASN A 28 5.81 -8.00 3.03
C ASN A 28 6.38 -7.53 4.38
N LEU A 29 6.29 -8.34 5.45
CA LEU A 29 6.94 -8.05 6.73
C LEU A 29 8.46 -8.01 6.59
N TRP A 30 9.04 -8.99 5.89
CA TRP A 30 10.48 -9.06 5.68
C TRP A 30 10.99 -7.87 4.85
N ILE A 31 10.32 -7.54 3.75
CA ILE A 31 10.67 -6.38 2.90
C ILE A 31 10.57 -5.09 3.72
N SER A 32 9.47 -4.92 4.46
CA SER A 32 9.25 -3.73 5.30
C SER A 32 10.32 -3.57 6.38
N ASN A 33 10.72 -4.66 7.02
CA ASN A 33 11.78 -4.64 8.04
C ASN A 33 13.16 -4.38 7.43
N SER A 34 13.45 -4.97 6.27
CA SER A 34 14.69 -4.72 5.53
C SER A 34 14.80 -3.27 5.10
N LEU A 35 13.72 -2.68 4.58
CA LEU A 35 13.66 -1.28 4.18
C LEU A 35 13.85 -0.33 5.37
N LYS A 36 13.20 -0.61 6.52
CA LYS A 36 13.41 0.15 7.77
C LYS A 36 14.85 0.09 8.25
N LYS A 37 15.46 -1.10 8.24
CA LYS A 37 16.85 -1.31 8.66
C LYS A 37 17.80 -0.55 7.74
N PHE A 38 17.60 -0.64 6.43
CA PHE A 38 18.36 0.08 5.42
C PHE A 38 18.26 1.61 5.61
N LEU A 39 17.04 2.14 5.79
CA LEU A 39 16.81 3.56 6.04
C LEU A 39 17.47 4.04 7.33
N ARG A 40 17.51 3.21 8.38
CA ARG A 40 18.16 3.56 9.65
C ARG A 40 19.68 3.60 9.52
N MET A 41 20.28 2.66 8.79
CA MET A 41 21.73 2.54 8.63
C MET A 41 22.30 3.57 7.64
N ASN A 42 21.59 3.89 6.56
CA ASN A 42 22.12 4.70 5.47
C ASN A 42 21.58 6.14 5.41
N LYS A 43 20.81 6.58 6.42
CA LYS A 43 20.13 7.88 6.43
C LYS A 43 21.05 9.07 6.15
N SER A 44 22.27 9.06 6.69
CA SER A 44 23.23 10.16 6.55
C SER A 44 23.92 10.22 5.18
N ARG A 45 23.93 9.11 4.44
CA ARG A 45 24.59 8.97 3.13
C ARG A 45 23.64 9.15 1.94
N MET A 46 22.33 9.13 2.17
CA MET A 46 21.34 9.22 1.10
C MET A 46 20.94 10.67 0.79
N SER A 47 20.72 10.92 -0.50
CA SER A 47 20.15 12.21 -0.96
C SER A 47 18.72 12.38 -0.45
N LYS A 48 18.28 13.64 -0.27
CA LYS A 48 16.94 13.98 0.20
C LYS A 48 15.84 13.32 -0.65
N ASN A 49 16.02 13.28 -1.97
CA ASN A 49 15.06 12.63 -2.89
C ASN A 49 15.00 11.12 -2.68
N ALA A 50 16.15 10.46 -2.47
CA ALA A 50 16.18 9.03 -2.24
C ALA A 50 15.51 8.65 -0.90
N ILE A 51 15.64 9.49 0.14
CA ILE A 51 14.92 9.30 1.42
C ILE A 51 13.41 9.43 1.22
N ILE A 52 12.95 10.44 0.47
CA ILE A 52 11.53 10.65 0.17
C ILE A 52 10.96 9.45 -0.59
N LEU A 53 11.64 8.98 -1.63
CA LEU A 53 11.21 7.86 -2.45
C LEU A 53 11.08 6.57 -1.62
N ASN A 54 12.08 6.26 -0.78
CA ASN A 54 12.04 5.08 0.08
C ASN A 54 10.94 5.18 1.16
N CYS A 55 10.66 6.39 1.67
CA CYS A 55 9.55 6.59 2.60
C CYS A 55 8.19 6.40 1.90
N GLN A 56 8.04 6.86 0.66
CA GLN A 56 6.85 6.61 -0.15
C GLN A 56 6.68 5.13 -0.45
N LEU A 57 7.74 4.42 -0.83
CA LEU A 57 7.73 2.98 -1.06
C LEU A 57 7.33 2.22 0.21
N ALA A 58 7.82 2.63 1.38
CA ALA A 58 7.40 2.04 2.65
C ALA A 58 5.88 2.20 2.88
N LYS A 59 5.29 3.36 2.54
CA LYS A 59 3.83 3.57 2.64
C LYS A 59 3.05 2.66 1.68
N VAL A 60 3.54 2.47 0.45
CA VAL A 60 2.94 1.52 -0.51
C VAL A 60 3.00 0.09 0.04
N LEU A 61 4.15 -0.35 0.56
CA LEU A 61 4.31 -1.66 1.19
C LEU A 61 3.35 -1.85 2.38
N TYR A 62 3.15 -0.81 3.19
CA TYR A 62 2.18 -0.87 4.28
C TYR A 62 0.74 -1.04 3.77
N PHE A 63 0.40 -0.36 2.68
CA PHE A 63 -0.91 -0.48 2.06
C PHE A 63 -1.14 -1.89 1.46
N GLN A 64 -0.09 -2.52 0.95
CA GLN A 64 -0.14 -3.88 0.41
C GLN A 64 -0.44 -4.96 1.46
N PHE A 65 -0.29 -4.70 2.77
CA PHE A 65 -0.76 -5.62 3.81
C PHE A 65 -2.29 -5.80 3.82
N LEU A 66 -3.03 -4.90 3.18
CA LEU A 66 -4.47 -5.03 3.05
C LEU A 66 -4.85 -6.23 2.17
N ILE A 67 -4.02 -6.62 1.20
CA ILE A 67 -4.24 -7.77 0.32
C ILE A 67 -4.45 -9.06 1.13
N PRO A 68 -3.47 -9.53 1.93
CA PRO A 68 -3.64 -10.77 2.67
C PRO A 68 -4.78 -10.72 3.69
N ILE A 69 -5.03 -9.57 4.31
CA ILE A 69 -6.15 -9.38 5.25
C ILE A 69 -7.50 -9.60 4.57
N LEU A 70 -7.71 -8.98 3.40
CA LEU A 70 -8.96 -9.12 2.65
C LEU A 70 -9.12 -10.52 2.08
N THR A 71 -8.04 -11.13 1.59
CA THR A 71 -8.05 -12.52 1.10
C THR A 71 -8.43 -13.50 2.21
N ILE A 72 -7.82 -13.40 3.39
CA ILE A 72 -8.18 -14.27 4.53
C ILE A 72 -9.61 -14.02 4.97
N SER A 73 -10.05 -12.76 5.06
CA SER A 73 -11.43 -12.42 5.43
C SER A 73 -12.45 -13.02 4.47
N ALA A 74 -12.17 -12.96 3.15
CA ALA A 74 -13.02 -13.56 2.14
C ALA A 74 -13.10 -15.09 2.27
N ILE A 75 -11.97 -15.76 2.51
CA ILE A 75 -11.91 -17.21 2.69
C ILE A 75 -12.68 -17.63 3.94
N VAL A 76 -12.53 -16.92 5.07
CA VAL A 76 -13.29 -17.18 6.30
C VAL A 76 -14.79 -17.11 6.02
N ILE A 77 -15.24 -16.10 5.27
CA ILE A 77 -16.65 -15.97 4.88
C ILE A 77 -17.10 -17.17 4.03
N VAL A 78 -16.30 -17.61 3.05
CA VAL A 78 -16.63 -18.81 2.24
C VAL A 78 -16.72 -20.07 3.11
N VAL A 79 -15.80 -20.24 4.06
CA VAL A 79 -15.82 -21.39 4.98
C VAL A 79 -17.06 -21.36 5.86
N LEU A 80 -17.45 -20.20 6.40
CA LEU A 80 -18.66 -20.06 7.21
C LEU A 80 -19.94 -20.36 6.41
N MET A 81 -19.97 -20.03 5.12
CA MET A 81 -21.07 -20.43 4.23
C MET A 81 -21.09 -21.94 3.99
N HIS A 82 -19.93 -22.55 3.77
CA HIS A 82 -19.81 -23.98 3.49
C HIS A 82 -20.34 -24.83 4.65
N TYR A 83 -20.12 -24.38 5.90
CA TYR A 83 -20.68 -25.02 7.10
C TYR A 83 -22.10 -24.54 7.47
N TYR A 84 -22.78 -23.80 6.60
CA TYR A 84 -24.13 -23.25 6.81
C TYR A 84 -24.30 -22.41 8.09
N ILE A 85 -23.20 -21.83 8.60
CA ILE A 85 -23.23 -20.94 9.76
C ILE A 85 -23.84 -19.57 9.37
N ILE A 86 -23.67 -19.18 8.12
CA ILE A 86 -24.15 -17.91 7.55
C ILE A 86 -24.89 -18.20 6.24
N ASP A 87 -25.97 -17.45 5.98
CA ASP A 87 -26.77 -17.58 4.75
C ASP A 87 -25.94 -17.26 3.49
N PRO A 88 -25.69 -18.27 2.62
CA PRO A 88 -24.80 -18.13 1.47
C PRO A 88 -25.33 -17.14 0.42
N TYR A 89 -26.65 -17.05 0.24
CA TYR A 89 -27.25 -16.23 -0.82
C TYR A 89 -26.97 -14.74 -0.63
N ARG A 90 -26.98 -14.29 0.63
CA ARG A 90 -26.75 -12.87 0.96
C ARG A 90 -25.27 -12.52 1.09
N THR A 91 -24.44 -13.48 1.49
CA THR A 91 -23.05 -13.19 1.86
C THR A 91 -22.05 -13.52 0.76
N GLN A 92 -22.42 -14.28 -0.28
CA GLN A 92 -21.50 -14.67 -1.36
C GLN A 92 -20.95 -13.45 -2.10
N ALA A 93 -21.82 -12.46 -2.34
CA ALA A 93 -21.42 -11.19 -2.95
C ALA A 93 -20.32 -10.47 -2.14
N LEU A 94 -20.38 -10.55 -0.80
CA LEU A 94 -19.38 -9.92 0.07
C LEU A 94 -18.00 -10.55 -0.11
N SER A 95 -17.91 -11.88 -0.13
CA SER A 95 -16.63 -12.58 -0.35
C SER A 95 -16.03 -12.26 -1.73
N SER A 96 -16.87 -12.23 -2.77
CA SER A 96 -16.46 -11.84 -4.13
C SER A 96 -15.96 -10.39 -4.20
N ILE A 97 -16.61 -9.46 -3.52
CA ILE A 97 -16.18 -8.05 -3.44
C ILE A 97 -14.82 -7.94 -2.76
N LEU A 98 -14.63 -8.65 -1.64
CA LEU A 98 -13.35 -8.64 -0.90
C LEU A 98 -12.22 -9.19 -1.77
N LEU A 99 -12.41 -10.33 -2.43
CA LEU A 99 -11.40 -10.90 -3.34
C LEU A 99 -11.12 -9.97 -4.53
N SER A 100 -12.14 -9.43 -5.17
CA SER A 100 -11.96 -8.54 -6.32
C SER A 100 -11.25 -7.24 -5.94
N SER A 101 -11.52 -6.71 -4.74
CA SER A 101 -10.87 -5.49 -4.26
C SER A 101 -9.36 -5.66 -4.12
N THR A 102 -8.86 -6.87 -3.86
CA THR A 102 -7.42 -7.15 -3.72
C THR A 102 -6.62 -6.80 -4.98
N LEU A 103 -7.20 -6.99 -6.17
CA LEU A 103 -6.58 -6.67 -7.46
C LEU A 103 -6.32 -5.18 -7.63
N SER A 104 -7.14 -4.34 -6.99
CA SER A 104 -7.06 -2.88 -7.12
C SER A 104 -6.07 -2.23 -6.14
N ILE A 105 -5.74 -2.90 -5.03
CA ILE A 105 -4.88 -2.35 -3.98
C ILE A 105 -3.48 -2.04 -4.51
N TYR A 106 -2.96 -2.88 -5.40
CA TYR A 106 -1.64 -2.69 -5.99
C TYR A 106 -1.55 -1.39 -6.79
N PRO A 107 -2.34 -1.16 -7.86
CA PRO A 107 -2.29 0.09 -8.61
C PRO A 107 -2.68 1.31 -7.78
N PHE A 108 -3.70 1.21 -6.91
CA PHE A 108 -4.11 2.34 -6.06
C PHE A 108 -3.03 2.76 -5.07
N GLY A 109 -2.28 1.81 -4.49
CA GLY A 109 -1.16 2.12 -3.60
C GLY A 109 -0.11 3.00 -4.29
N PHE A 110 0.30 2.66 -5.52
CA PHE A 110 1.26 3.45 -6.26
C PHE A 110 0.72 4.82 -6.66
N ILE A 111 -0.52 4.90 -7.14
CA ILE A 111 -1.14 6.18 -7.51
C ILE A 111 -1.24 7.11 -6.30
N ILE A 112 -1.65 6.61 -5.14
CA ILE A 112 -1.88 7.46 -3.95
C ILE A 112 -0.56 7.92 -3.31
N PHE A 113 0.43 7.03 -3.20
CA PHE A 113 1.63 7.30 -2.39
C PHE A 113 2.85 7.74 -3.20
N MET A 114 2.86 7.57 -4.54
CA MET A 114 3.92 8.06 -5.41
C MET A 114 3.43 9.20 -6.33
N PRO A 115 3.90 10.44 -6.12
CA PRO A 115 3.47 11.61 -6.89
C PRO A 115 3.72 11.49 -8.40
N SER A 116 4.77 10.81 -8.83
CA SER A 116 5.06 10.62 -10.26
C SER A 116 3.98 9.80 -10.96
N TYR A 117 3.47 8.75 -10.31
CA TYR A 117 2.36 7.94 -10.82
C TYR A 117 1.03 8.68 -10.72
N PHE A 118 0.81 9.43 -9.64
CA PHE A 118 -0.35 10.32 -9.51
C PHE A 118 -0.41 11.34 -10.66
N ASN A 119 0.70 12.04 -10.92
CA ASN A 119 0.78 13.07 -11.96
C ASN A 119 0.63 12.48 -13.37
N PHE A 120 1.13 11.26 -13.60
CA PHE A 120 0.94 10.56 -14.86
C PHE A 120 -0.51 10.15 -15.08
N CYS A 121 -1.17 9.56 -14.07
CA CYS A 121 -2.52 9.03 -14.21
C CYS A 121 -3.61 10.10 -14.13
N LEU A 122 -3.43 11.16 -13.36
CA LEU A 122 -4.46 12.17 -13.05
C LEU A 122 -4.08 13.59 -13.49
N GLY A 123 -2.90 13.78 -14.09
CA GLY A 123 -2.35 15.09 -14.44
C GLY A 123 -1.74 15.82 -13.24
N GLU A 124 -0.94 16.87 -13.49
CA GLU A 124 -0.40 17.69 -12.40
C GLU A 124 -1.55 18.40 -11.65
N PRO A 125 -1.75 18.11 -10.35
CA PRO A 125 -2.75 18.84 -9.59
C PRO A 125 -2.33 20.30 -9.47
N LYS A 126 -3.23 21.24 -9.81
CA LYS A 126 -3.02 22.69 -9.61
C LYS A 126 -2.41 22.93 -8.22
N ARG A 127 -1.41 23.82 -8.09
CA ARG A 127 -0.63 24.10 -6.84
C ARG A 127 -1.45 24.27 -5.56
N ALA A 128 -2.74 24.60 -5.66
CA ALA A 128 -3.68 24.70 -4.53
C ALA A 128 -4.06 23.33 -3.97
N THR A 129 -4.38 22.35 -4.82
CA THR A 129 -4.77 20.99 -4.44
C THR A 129 -3.61 20.24 -3.81
N TRP A 130 -2.39 20.48 -4.29
CA TRP A 130 -1.19 19.86 -3.72
C TRP A 130 -0.82 20.40 -2.33
N ARG A 131 -1.10 21.69 -2.08
CA ARG A 131 -1.00 22.28 -0.73
C ARG A 131 -2.03 21.68 0.24
N PHE A 132 -3.24 21.40 -0.24
CA PHE A 132 -4.29 20.75 0.57
C PHE A 132 -4.00 19.28 0.88
N LEU A 133 -3.49 18.52 -0.10
CA LEU A 133 -3.05 17.14 0.11
C LEU A 133 -1.84 17.08 1.06
N LYS A 134 -0.87 17.97 0.90
CA LYS A 134 0.31 18.07 1.78
C LYS A 134 -0.06 18.46 3.22
N SER A 135 -1.08 19.30 3.42
CA SER A 135 -1.56 19.66 4.76
C SER A 135 -2.34 18.52 5.43
N LYS A 136 -3.06 17.70 4.66
CA LYS A 136 -3.77 16.50 5.14
C LYS A 136 -2.83 15.31 5.42
N LEU A 137 -1.74 15.18 4.66
CA LEU A 137 -0.78 14.09 4.77
C LEU A 137 0.29 14.27 5.86
N LYS A 138 0.19 15.30 6.74
CA LYS A 138 1.09 15.65 7.87
C LYS A 138 2.25 14.66 8.07
N CYS A 139 3.24 14.75 7.20
CA CYS A 139 4.54 14.15 7.44
C CYS A 139 5.30 15.19 8.24
N ASN A 140 5.06 15.23 9.55
CA ASN A 140 5.79 16.09 10.47
C ASN A 140 7.25 15.62 10.51
N SER A 141 8.07 16.20 9.64
CA SER A 141 9.49 16.41 9.90
C SER A 141 9.85 17.78 9.35
N THR A 142 9.33 18.80 10.01
CA THR A 142 9.88 20.15 10.00
C THR A 142 11.30 20.09 10.55
N VAL A 143 12.30 20.03 9.68
CA VAL A 143 13.58 20.68 10.00
C VAL A 143 13.44 22.08 9.43
N VAL A 144 13.01 23.00 10.29
CA VAL A 144 13.15 24.44 10.05
C VAL A 144 14.65 24.70 10.07
N VAL A 145 15.27 24.77 8.90
CA VAL A 145 16.54 25.47 8.78
C VAL A 145 16.17 26.94 8.77
N ALA A 146 16.42 27.62 9.89
CA ALA A 146 16.44 29.07 9.93
C ALA A 146 17.41 29.54 8.83
N GLN A 147 16.86 30.07 7.74
CA GLN A 147 17.67 30.77 6.75
C GLN A 147 18.13 32.08 7.39
N SER A 148 19.37 32.07 7.88
CA SER A 148 20.12 33.30 8.14
C SER A 148 20.23 34.04 6.81
N THR A 149 19.49 35.15 6.69
CA THR A 149 19.54 36.07 5.56
C THR A 149 20.87 36.80 5.56
N THR A 150 21.86 36.26 4.87
CA THR A 150 22.98 37.07 4.36
C THR A 150 22.79 37.20 2.85
N VAL A 151 22.29 38.38 2.45
CA VAL A 151 22.16 38.81 1.07
C VAL A 151 23.56 38.99 0.50
N VAL A 152 23.94 38.17 -0.48
CA VAL A 152 25.15 38.40 -1.29
C VAL A 152 24.69 39.11 -2.56
N TYR A 153 25.07 40.37 -2.70
CA TYR A 153 24.83 41.16 -3.91
C TYR A 153 25.70 40.63 -5.07
N PRO A 154 25.20 40.65 -6.33
CA PRO A 154 26.02 40.29 -7.47
C PRO A 154 27.10 41.35 -7.70
N LEU A 155 28.37 40.94 -7.70
CA LEU A 155 29.46 41.78 -8.17
C LEU A 155 29.31 41.94 -9.69
N SER A 156 28.71 43.04 -10.11
CA SER A 156 28.88 43.62 -11.43
C SER A 156 30.16 44.46 -11.47
N THR A 157 30.72 44.59 -12.68
CA THR A 157 31.77 45.52 -13.16
C THR A 157 33.22 45.01 -13.02
N PHE A 158 34.11 45.09 -14.02
CA PHE A 158 34.15 45.70 -15.36
C PHE A 158 34.88 44.77 -16.33
#